data_AF-A0A421DND8-F1
#
_entry.id   AF-A0A421DND8-F1
#
_cell.length_a   1.000
_cell.length_b   1.000
_cell.length_c   1.000
_cell.angle_alpha   90.00
_cell.angle_beta   90.00
_cell.angle_gamma   90.00
#
_symmetry.space_group_name_H-M   'P 1'
#
loop_
_entity.id
_entity.type
_entity.pdbx_description
1 polymer ?
#
loop_
_entity_poly.entity_id
_entity_poly.type
_entity_poly.pdbx_seq_one_letter_code
_entity_poly.pdbx_strand_id
1 'polypeptide(L)' 'MKPSALKPGMRVLLQPTLGKSTELLSATVVSRMPTAYGRKGQTVINVDVFGGLNGPDDNGPVHLSDYEVSRFLHPMEAR' A
#
# COMPACT_ATOMS: atom_id res chain seq x y z
N MET A 1 2.41 -8.12 16.19
CA MET A 1 2.11 -7.80 14.78
C MET A 1 2.18 -9.09 13.98
N LYS A 2 1.09 -9.53 13.34
CA LYS A 2 1.18 -10.65 12.40
C LYS A 2 2.11 -10.21 11.26
N PRO A 3 3.10 -11.02 10.83
CA PRO A 3 3.84 -10.72 9.61
C PRO A 3 2.79 -10.56 8.51
N SER A 4 2.65 -9.36 7.95
CA SER A 4 1.71 -9.18 6.85
C SER A 4 2.17 -10.11 5.73
N ALA A 5 1.26 -10.94 5.21
CA ALA A 5 1.53 -11.87 4.11
C ALA A 5 1.86 -11.14 2.79
N LEU A 6 1.95 -9.81 2.83
CA LEU A 6 2.20 -8.92 1.72
C LEU A 6 3.63 -9.09 1.23
N LYS A 7 3.75 -9.37 -0.07
CA LYS A 7 5.01 -9.55 -0.79
C LYS A 7 5.05 -8.55 -1.96
N PRO A 8 6.24 -8.09 -2.38
CA PRO A 8 6.38 -7.38 -3.65
C PRO A 8 5.66 -8.10 -4.79
N GLY A 9 4.96 -7.35 -5.63
CA GLY A 9 4.12 -7.85 -6.72
C GLY A 9 2.69 -8.26 -6.33
N MET A 10 2.36 -8.27 -5.04
CA MET A 10 1.01 -8.66 -4.59
C MET A 10 -0.02 -7.58 -4.90
N ARG A 11 -1.18 -8.00 -5.42
CA ARG A 11 -2.34 -7.13 -5.64
C ARG A 11 -3.12 -6.93 -4.33
N VAL A 12 -3.42 -5.68 -4.03
CA VAL A 12 -4.04 -5.24 -2.78
C VAL A 12 -5.09 -4.17 -3.08
N LEU A 13 -6.07 -4.05 -2.18
CA LEU A 13 -7.04 -2.98 -2.13
C LEU A 13 -6.65 -2.02 -1.01
N LEU A 14 -6.53 -0.75 -1.35
CA LEU A 14 -6.37 0.36 -0.43
C LEU A 14 -7.74 0.98 -0.14
N GLN A 15 -8.09 1.10 1.13
CA GLN A 15 -9.26 1.84 1.60
C GLN A 15 -8.82 3.20 2.17
N PRO A 16 -9.02 4.31 1.44
CA PRO A 16 -8.66 5.65 1.94
C PRO A 16 -9.51 6.04 3.16
N THR A 17 -8.92 6.78 4.10
CA THR A 17 -9.62 7.29 5.29
C THR A 17 -10.11 8.73 5.16
N LEU A 18 -9.59 9.48 4.20
CA LEU A 18 -9.94 10.88 4.01
C LEU A 18 -11.09 11.01 2.99
N GLY A 19 -12.25 11.46 3.48
CA GLY A 19 -13.45 11.75 2.69
C GLY A 19 -14.57 10.71 2.84
N LYS A 20 -15.76 11.03 2.33
CA LYS A 20 -16.92 10.12 2.28
C LYS A 20 -16.76 8.96 1.29
N SER A 21 -15.59 8.79 0.68
CA SER A 21 -15.40 7.77 -0.34
C SER A 21 -15.16 6.42 0.32
N THR A 22 -16.11 5.51 0.13
CA THR A 22 -15.98 4.08 0.46
C THR A 22 -15.30 3.30 -0.67
N GLU A 23 -14.76 3.99 -1.67
CA GLU A 23 -14.18 3.36 -2.85
C GLU A 23 -12.85 2.69 -2.51
N LEU A 24 -12.75 1.41 -2.84
CA LEU A 24 -11.54 0.63 -2.69
C LEU A 24 -10.66 0.86 -3.92
N LEU A 25 -9.45 1.34 -3.69
CA LEU A 25 -8.49 1.61 -4.76
C LEU A 25 -7.60 0.40 -4.98
N SER A 26 -7.45 0.01 -6.25
CA SER A 26 -6.55 -1.09 -6.62
C SER A 26 -5.10 -0.63 -6.58
N ALA A 27 -4.24 -1.47 -6.01
CA ALA A 27 -2.82 -1.18 -5.87
C ALA A 27 -1.94 -2.44 -5.93
N THR A 28 -0.64 -2.23 -6.13
CA THR A 28 0.39 -3.29 -6.13
C THR A 28 1.43 -3.00 -5.07
N VAL A 29 1.81 -4.01 -4.28
CA VAL A 29 2.93 -3.88 -3.34
C VAL A 29 4.25 -3.82 -4.10
N VAL A 30 5.02 -2.75 -3.89
CA VAL A 30 6.35 -2.58 -4.50
C VAL A 30 7.43 -3.10 -3.57
N SER A 31 7.40 -2.67 -2.31
CA SER A 31 8.40 -3.06 -1.33
C SER A 31 7.87 -3.02 0.10
N ARG A 32 8.53 -3.78 0.96
CA ARG A 32 8.26 -3.78 2.39
C ARG A 32 9.57 -3.67 3.16
N MET A 33 9.67 -2.66 4.00
CA MET A 33 10.76 -2.44 4.92
C MET A 33 10.25 -2.76 6.33
N PRO A 34 10.73 -3.83 6.99
CA PRO A 34 10.32 -4.12 8.35
C PRO A 34 10.84 -3.06 9.32
N THR A 35 10.19 -2.94 10.48
CA THR A 35 10.67 -2.08 11.57
C THR A 35 12.05 -2.54 12.04
N ALA A 36 12.98 -1.59 12.21
CA ALA A 36 14.32 -1.81 12.73
C ALA A 36 14.65 -0.76 13.81
N TYR A 37 15.74 -0.94 14.55
CA TYR A 37 16.16 0.04 15.55
C TYR A 37 16.37 1.42 14.91
N GLY A 38 15.65 2.43 15.39
CA GLY A 38 15.66 3.78 14.83
C GLY A 38 14.90 3.97 13.52
N ARG A 39 14.24 2.93 12.96
CA ARG A 39 13.52 3.01 11.68
C ARG A 39 12.14 2.37 11.77
N LYS A 40 11.10 3.17 11.53
CA LYS A 40 9.72 2.68 11.44
C LYS A 40 9.57 1.78 10.20
N GLY A 41 8.82 0.70 10.35
CA GLY A 41 8.42 -0.15 9.24
C GLY A 41 7.55 0.62 8.25
N GLN A 42 7.80 0.37 6.97
CA GLN A 42 7.14 1.06 5.87
C GLN A 42 6.86 0.08 4.73
N THR A 43 5.68 0.21 4.14
CA THR A 43 5.28 -0.52 2.93
C THR A 43 5.03 0.50 1.84
N VAL A 44 5.59 0.25 0.66
CA VAL A 44 5.36 1.07 -0.53
C VAL A 44 4.44 0.29 -1.45
N ILE A 45 3.35 0.93 -1.88
CA ILE A 45 2.42 0.41 -2.88
C ILE A 45 2.32 1.40 -4.04
N ASN A 46 2.03 0.91 -5.23
CA ASN A 46 1.64 1.75 -6.37
C ASN A 46 0.13 1.68 -6.51
N VAL A 47 -0.56 2.81 -6.42
CA VAL A 47 -2.02 2.89 -6.59
C VAL A 47 -2.32 3.20 -8.04
N ASP A 48 -3.10 2.34 -8.69
CA ASP A 48 -3.28 2.38 -10.14
C ASP A 48 -3.84 3.73 -10.63
N VAL A 49 -4.75 4.32 -9.87
CA VAL A 49 -5.39 5.61 -10.21
C VAL A 49 -4.50 6.84 -9.95
N PHE A 50 -3.38 6.67 -9.23
CA PHE A 50 -2.45 7.77 -8.96
C PHE A 50 -1.29 7.81 -9.96
N GLY A 51 -1.15 6.78 -10.81
CA GLY A 51 -0.17 6.79 -11.89
C GLY A 51 -0.42 7.95 -12.85
N GLY A 52 0.65 8.62 -13.29
CA GLY A 52 0.58 9.74 -14.22
C GLY A 52 0.29 11.11 -13.60
N LEU A 53 -0.03 11.20 -12.31
CA LEU A 53 -0.40 12.47 -11.67
C LEU A 53 0.77 13.47 -11.60
N ASN A 54 2.00 12.99 -11.40
CA ASN A 54 3.21 13.83 -11.41
C ASN A 54 4.10 13.63 -12.65
N GLY A 55 3.50 13.22 -13.77
CA GLY A 55 4.19 13.04 -15.05
C GLY A 55 4.18 11.59 -15.56
N PRO A 56 4.70 11.34 -16.78
CA PRO A 56 4.55 10.06 -17.47
C PRO A 56 5.24 8.88 -16.77
N ASP A 57 6.26 9.15 -15.94
CA ASP A 57 7.01 8.13 -15.19
C ASP A 57 6.48 7.93 -13.74
N ASP A 58 5.43 8.65 -13.37
CA ASP A 58 4.82 8.52 -12.04
C ASP A 58 4.00 7.24 -11.97
N ASN A 59 4.46 6.28 -11.16
CA ASN A 59 3.76 5.02 -10.93
C ASN A 59 2.75 5.11 -9.76
N GLY A 60 2.49 6.31 -9.23
CA GLY A 60 1.56 6.55 -8.13
C GLY A 60 1.99 5.92 -6.80
N PRO A 61 3.24 6.12 -6.32
CA PRO A 61 3.72 5.49 -5.11
C PRO A 61 3.06 6.07 -3.86
N VAL A 62 2.60 5.20 -2.98
CA VAL A 62 2.03 5.54 -1.68
C VAL A 62 2.79 4.81 -0.58
N HIS A 63 3.19 5.58 0.41
CA HIS A 63 3.99 5.14 1.54
C HIS A 63 3.09 4.92 2.75
N LEU A 64 3.02 3.69 3.25
CA LEU A 64 2.17 3.32 4.38
C LEU A 64 3.00 2.79 5.55
N SER A 65 2.67 3.23 6.75
CA SER A 65 3.15 2.64 8.00
C SER A 65 2.50 1.27 8.26
N ASP A 66 3.12 0.47 9.13
CA ASP A 66 2.53 -0.80 9.56
C ASP A 66 1.11 -0.65 10.15
N TYR A 67 0.82 0.50 10.78
CA TYR A 67 -0.51 0.82 11.29
C TYR A 67 -1.53 1.01 10.16
N GLU A 68 -1.18 1.80 9.15
CA GLU A 68 -2.04 2.05 7.98
C GLU A 68 -2.25 0.77 7.17
N VAL A 69 -1.19 -0.02 6.96
CA VAL A 69 -1.27 -1.33 6.31
C VAL A 69 -2.26 -2.24 7.03
N SER A 70 -2.22 -2.27 8.38
CA SER A 70 -3.10 -3.15 9.15
C SER A 70 -4.59 -2.79 9.09
N ARG A 71 -4.91 -1.54 8.75
CA ARG A 71 -6.28 -1.01 8.78
C ARG A 71 -6.89 -0.75 7.41
N PHE A 72 -6.06 -0.42 6.43
CA PHE A 72 -6.52 0.14 5.16
C PHE A 72 -6.09 -0.71 3.97
N LEU A 73 -5.19 -1.68 4.17
CA LEU A 73 -4.67 -2.49 3.07
C LEU A 73 -5.15 -3.93 3.19
N HIS A 74 -5.86 -4.39 2.16
CA HIS A 74 -6.44 -5.72 2.11
C HIS A 74 -5.87 -6.48 0.91
N PRO A 75 -5.28 -7.68 1.11
CA PRO A 75 -4.86 -8.49 -0.03
C PRO A 75 -6.06 -8.93 -0.86
N MET A 76 -5.94 -8.89 -2.20
CA MET A 76 -6.99 -9.36 -3.13
C MET A 76 -7.02 -10.90 -3.28
N GLU A 77 -6.47 -11.62 -2.28
CA GLU A 77 -6.13 -13.05 -2.25
C GLU A 77 -4.85 -13.46 -2.99
N ALA A 78 -3.98 -14.18 -2.29
CA ALA A 78 -3.32 -15.35 -2.84
C ALA A 78 -4.08 -16.54 -2.26
N ARG A 79 -4.93 -17.16 -3.08
CA ARG A 79 -5.66 -18.38 -2.72
C ARG A 79 -4.68 -19.55 -2.60
#